data_AF-A0A7J3WA83-F1
#
_entry.id   AF-A0A7J3WA83-F1
#
_cell.length_a   1.000
_cell.length_b   1.000
_cell.length_c   1.000
_cell.angle_alpha   90.00
_cell.angle_beta   90.00
_cell.angle_gamma   90.00
#
_symmetry.space_group_name_H-M   'P 1'
#
loop_
_entity.id
_entity.type
_entity.pdbx_description
1 polymer ?
#
loop_
_entity_poly.entity_id
_entity_poly.type
_entity_poly.pdbx_seq_one_letter_code
_entity_poly.pdbx_strand_id
1 'polypeptide(L)'
;MLLFLREACEFLAKSDYVQASEKSWGVAVQIVKALAAKEGKKLRSHASLWQYVDDLAKRLQDGELRYLWRTANCLHQNFYENWMPSDEVTLAIEDVKKFIERLKKLF
;
A
#
# COMPACT_ATOMS: atom_id res chain seq x y z
N MET A 1 -8.71 -6.44 7.08
CA MET A 1 -7.41 -6.44 6.37
C MET A 1 -7.29 -7.60 5.38
N LEU A 2 -7.60 -8.85 5.78
CA LEU A 2 -7.56 -10.02 4.88
C LEU A 2 -8.56 -9.96 3.70
N LEU A 3 -9.71 -9.30 3.87
CA LEU A 3 -10.74 -9.18 2.82
C LEU A 3 -10.27 -8.37 1.59
N PHE A 4 -9.51 -7.29 1.80
CA PHE A 4 -9.13 -6.39 0.69
C PHE A 4 -7.98 -6.94 -0.17
N LEU A 5 -7.08 -7.74 0.40
CA LEU A 5 -6.07 -8.46 -0.39
C LEU A 5 -6.72 -9.50 -1.30
N ARG A 6 -7.80 -10.14 -0.83
CA ARG A 6 -8.59 -11.06 -1.64
C ARG A 6 -9.27 -10.32 -2.80
N GLU A 7 -9.92 -9.18 -2.56
CA GLU A 7 -10.50 -8.36 -3.64
C GLU A 7 -9.45 -7.95 -4.68
N ALA A 8 -8.27 -7.48 -4.25
CA ALA A 8 -7.19 -7.12 -5.17
C ALA A 8 -6.74 -8.32 -6.03
N CYS A 9 -6.63 -9.52 -5.45
CA CYS A 9 -6.29 -10.73 -6.19
C CYS A 9 -7.40 -11.16 -7.15
N GLU A 10 -8.67 -10.95 -6.80
CA GLU A 10 -9.82 -11.25 -7.65
C GLU A 10 -9.88 -10.34 -8.90
N PHE A 11 -9.55 -9.05 -8.76
CA PHE A 11 -9.45 -8.14 -9.91
C PHE A 11 -8.23 -8.45 -10.78
N LEU A 12 -7.08 -8.78 -10.16
CA LEU A 12 -5.89 -9.19 -10.89
C LEU A 12 -6.14 -10.47 -11.73
N ALA A 13 -6.84 -11.46 -11.16
CA ALA A 13 -7.22 -12.68 -11.87
C ALA A 13 -8.17 -12.44 -13.07
N LYS A 14 -8.86 -11.29 -13.09
CA LYS A 14 -9.74 -10.84 -14.18
C LYS A 14 -9.04 -9.88 -15.15
N SER A 15 -7.74 -9.63 -14.98
CA SER A 15 -6.97 -8.64 -15.75
C SER A 15 -7.52 -7.21 -15.64
N ASP A 16 -8.25 -6.90 -14.56
CA ASP A 16 -8.71 -5.54 -14.26
C ASP A 16 -7.65 -4.82 -13.44
N TYR A 17 -6.60 -4.38 -14.14
CA TYR A 17 -5.42 -3.79 -13.52
C TYR A 17 -5.68 -2.44 -12.85
N VAL A 18 -6.68 -1.69 -13.31
CA VAL A 18 -7.11 -0.42 -12.72
C VAL A 18 -7.70 -0.66 -11.32
N GLN A 19 -8.67 -1.58 -11.22
CA GLN A 19 -9.27 -1.91 -9.92
C GLN A 19 -8.29 -2.65 -9.02
N ALA A 20 -7.46 -3.54 -9.57
CA ALA A 20 -6.43 -4.22 -8.79
C ALA A 20 -5.45 -3.21 -8.14
N SER A 21 -5.12 -2.15 -8.86
CA SER A 21 -4.26 -1.07 -8.36
C SER A 21 -4.91 -0.30 -7.19
N GLU A 22 -6.14 0.17 -7.35
CA GLU A 22 -6.85 0.92 -6.30
C GLU A 22 -7.07 0.10 -5.03
N LYS A 23 -7.50 -1.16 -5.19
CA LYS A 23 -7.73 -2.04 -4.05
C LYS A 23 -6.45 -2.32 -3.28
N SER A 24 -5.34 -2.54 -3.99
CA SER A 24 -4.03 -2.78 -3.38
C SER A 24 -3.50 -1.55 -2.63
N TRP A 25 -3.57 -0.36 -3.24
CA TRP A 25 -3.23 0.88 -2.55
C TRP A 25 -4.09 1.08 -1.31
N GLY A 26 -5.40 0.84 -1.43
CA GLY A 26 -6.34 0.89 -0.32
C GLY A 26 -5.91 0.03 0.86
N VAL A 27 -5.42 -1.20 0.62
CA VAL A 27 -4.92 -2.07 1.70
C VAL A 27 -3.70 -1.47 2.39
N ALA A 28 -2.73 -0.96 1.62
CA ALA A 28 -1.54 -0.32 2.16
C ALA A 28 -1.90 0.89 3.05
N VAL A 29 -2.89 1.69 2.63
CA VAL A 29 -3.40 2.82 3.42
C VAL A 29 -4.04 2.34 4.73
N GLN A 30 -4.83 1.26 4.71
CA GLN A 30 -5.53 0.79 5.91
C GLN A 30 -4.56 0.29 6.98
N ILE A 31 -3.51 -0.46 6.62
CA ILE A 31 -2.53 -0.93 7.62
C ILE A 31 -1.73 0.22 8.21
N VAL A 32 -1.37 1.23 7.39
CA VAL A 32 -0.72 2.46 7.86
C VAL A 32 -1.61 3.22 8.85
N LYS A 33 -2.89 3.39 8.51
CA LYS A 33 -3.87 4.02 9.41
C LYS A 33 -4.05 3.23 10.71
N ALA A 34 -4.06 1.90 10.65
CA ALA A 34 -4.20 1.05 11.82
C ALA A 34 -2.99 1.17 12.76
N LEU A 35 -1.76 1.21 12.25
CA LEU A 35 -0.56 1.46 13.06
C LEU A 35 -0.57 2.86 13.68
N ALA A 36 -0.94 3.88 12.89
CA ALA A 36 -1.05 5.24 13.42
C ALA A 36 -2.11 5.34 14.53
N ALA A 37 -3.23 4.62 14.39
CA ALA A 37 -4.27 4.56 15.41
C ALA A 37 -3.79 3.91 16.72
N LYS A 38 -2.91 2.89 16.66
CA LYS A 38 -2.24 2.32 17.87
C LYS A 38 -1.42 3.37 18.62
N GLU A 39 -0.92 4.39 17.92
CA GLU A 39 -0.20 5.53 18.49
C GLU A 39 -1.10 6.73 18.84
N GLY A 40 -2.43 6.56 18.82
CA GLY A 40 -3.38 7.64 19.10
C GLY A 40 -3.48 8.70 17.98
N LYS A 41 -2.93 8.43 16.79
CA LYS A 41 -2.92 9.36 15.65
C LYS A 41 -4.04 9.02 14.66
N LYS A 42 -4.68 10.04 14.09
CA LYS A 42 -5.67 9.89 13.01
C LYS A 42 -5.18 10.53 11.71
N LEU A 43 -4.78 9.71 10.75
CA LEU A 43 -4.29 10.16 9.44
C LEU A 43 -5.47 10.42 8.49
N ARG A 44 -5.56 11.65 7.95
CA ARG A 44 -6.71 12.12 7.16
C ARG A 44 -6.38 12.56 5.73
N SER A 45 -5.10 12.62 5.38
CA SER A 45 -4.63 13.07 4.06
C SER A 45 -3.48 12.23 3.55
N HIS A 46 -3.24 12.25 2.24
CA HIS A 46 -2.05 11.64 1.63
C HIS A 46 -0.76 12.15 2.27
N ALA A 47 -0.63 13.46 2.48
CA ALA A 47 0.53 14.04 3.15
C ALA A 47 0.75 13.44 4.55
N SER A 48 -0.32 13.25 5.33
CA SER A 48 -0.20 12.63 6.65
C SER A 48 0.20 11.14 6.60
N LEU A 49 -0.22 10.41 5.56
CA LEU A 49 0.20 9.02 5.34
C LEU A 49 1.70 8.97 4.99
N TRP A 50 2.14 9.83 4.07
CA TRP A 50 3.54 9.96 3.68
C TRP A 50 4.45 10.28 4.85
N GLN A 51 4.08 11.28 5.65
CA GLN A 51 4.88 11.68 6.80
C GLN A 51 4.94 10.58 7.86
N TYR A 52 3.81 9.90 8.12
CA TYR A 52 3.79 8.79 9.07
C TYR A 52 4.71 7.63 8.63
N VAL A 53 4.66 7.24 7.36
CA VAL A 53 5.51 6.15 6.85
C VAL A 53 6.99 6.55 6.86
N ASP A 54 7.31 7.80 6.54
CA ASP A 54 8.68 8.32 6.63
C ASP A 54 9.22 8.25 8.07
N ASP A 55 8.44 8.71 9.04
CA ASP A 55 8.83 8.66 10.46
C ASP A 55 8.90 7.23 11.00
N LEU A 56 8.00 6.35 10.57
CA LEU A 56 8.06 4.92 10.89
C LEU A 56 9.33 4.28 10.34
N ALA A 57 9.67 4.53 9.07
CA ALA A 57 10.89 4.04 8.45
C ALA A 57 12.15 4.50 9.19
N LYS A 58 12.21 5.77 9.64
CA LYS A 58 13.32 6.29 10.45
C LYS A 58 13.42 5.56 11.80
N ARG A 59 12.30 5.40 12.52
CA ARG A 59 12.28 4.72 13.82
C ARG A 59 12.75 3.27 13.74
N LEU A 60 12.35 2.58 12.67
CA LEU A 60 12.71 1.17 12.44
C LEU A 60 14.07 1.00 11.75
N GLN A 61 14.71 2.10 11.32
CA GLN A 61 15.88 2.09 10.46
C GLN A 61 15.68 1.23 9.20
N ASP A 62 14.45 1.20 8.68
CA ASP A 62 14.02 0.37 7.56
C ASP A 62 13.77 1.24 6.33
N GLY A 63 14.82 1.47 5.54
CA GLY A 63 14.73 2.23 4.30
C GLY A 63 13.83 1.57 3.24
N GLU A 64 13.59 0.26 3.33
CA GLU A 64 12.78 -0.48 2.39
C GLU A 64 11.30 -0.09 2.45
N LEU A 65 10.79 0.25 3.64
CA LEU A 65 9.43 0.76 3.80
C LEU A 65 9.16 2.00 2.93
N ARG A 66 10.18 2.85 2.71
CA ARG A 66 10.05 4.02 1.83
C ARG A 66 9.96 3.65 0.35
N TYR A 67 10.62 2.58 -0.07
CA TYR A 67 10.52 2.07 -1.44
C TYR A 67 9.14 1.43 -1.65
N LEU A 68 8.74 0.53 -0.74
CA LEU A 68 7.46 -0.16 -0.85
C LEU A 68 6.25 0.79 -0.77
N TRP A 69 6.32 1.83 0.07
CA TRP A 69 5.28 2.86 0.12
C TRP A 69 5.23 3.68 -1.17
N ARG A 70 6.38 4.03 -1.77
CA ARG A 70 6.43 4.66 -3.10
C ARG A 70 5.73 3.80 -4.15
N THR A 71 6.06 2.52 -4.21
CA THR A 71 5.43 1.57 -5.14
C THR A 71 3.92 1.50 -4.95
N ALA A 72 3.44 1.44 -3.70
CA ALA A 72 2.01 1.48 -3.42
C ALA A 72 1.33 2.76 -3.95
N ASN A 73 1.99 3.91 -3.85
CA ASN A 73 1.45 5.18 -4.39
C ASN A 73 1.43 5.21 -5.93
N CYS A 74 2.34 4.51 -6.61
CA CYS A 74 2.27 4.36 -8.07
C CYS A 74 0.98 3.63 -8.49
N LEU A 75 0.53 2.62 -7.74
CA LEU A 75 -0.76 1.96 -7.99
C LEU A 75 -1.95 2.93 -7.85
N HIS A 76 -1.92 3.83 -6.86
CA HIS A 76 -2.96 4.86 -6.76
C HIS A 76 -2.95 5.80 -7.98
N GLN A 77 -1.78 6.21 -8.44
CA GLN A 77 -1.69 7.01 -9.67
C GLN A 77 -2.24 6.23 -10.87
N ASN A 78 -1.90 4.94 -10.98
CA ASN A 78 -2.38 4.09 -12.06
C ASN A 78 -3.91 3.94 -12.08
N PHE A 79 -4.57 3.98 -10.93
CA PHE A 79 -6.03 3.97 -10.90
C PHE A 79 -6.66 5.14 -11.68
N TYR A 80 -6.01 6.32 -11.67
CA TYR A 80 -6.47 7.49 -12.43
C TYR A 80 -5.95 7.51 -13.87
N GLU A 81 -4.69 7.11 -14.09
CA GLU A 81 -4.01 7.29 -15.37
C GLU A 81 -4.08 6.06 -16.29
N ASN A 82 -4.27 4.85 -15.74
CA ASN A 82 -4.32 3.57 -16.45
C ASN A 82 -3.16 3.35 -17.45
N TRP A 83 -1.96 3.75 -17.05
CA TRP A 83 -0.75 3.75 -17.89
C TRP A 83 0.25 2.64 -17.58
N MET A 84 0.13 1.97 -16.43
CA MET A 84 1.10 0.94 -16.04
C MET A 84 0.88 -0.33 -16.88
N PRO A 85 1.95 -0.92 -17.44
CA PRO A 85 1.89 -2.27 -18.01
C PRO A 85 1.39 -3.30 -16.98
N SER A 86 0.71 -4.35 -17.43
CA SER A 86 0.17 -5.41 -16.56
C SER A 86 1.22 -6.03 -15.63
N ASP A 87 2.43 -6.24 -16.14
CA ASP A 87 3.53 -6.87 -15.40
C ASP A 87 4.02 -5.95 -14.28
N GLU A 88 4.07 -4.64 -14.51
CA GLU A 88 4.39 -3.63 -13.50
C GLU A 88 3.30 -3.53 -12.43
N VAL A 89 2.02 -3.62 -12.81
CA VAL A 89 0.92 -3.67 -11.83
C VAL A 89 1.04 -4.92 -10.96
N THR A 90 1.32 -6.08 -11.57
CA THR A 90 1.48 -7.34 -10.86
C THR A 90 2.66 -7.27 -9.88
N LEU A 91 3.81 -6.77 -10.32
CA LEU A 91 4.99 -6.59 -9.47
C LEU A 91 4.72 -5.64 -8.30
N ALA A 92 4.07 -4.50 -8.57
CA ALA A 92 3.73 -3.53 -7.53
C ALA A 92 2.75 -4.09 -6.49
N ILE A 93 1.84 -4.98 -6.88
CA ILE A 93 0.93 -5.68 -5.96
C ILE A 93 1.71 -6.64 -5.05
N GLU A 94 2.74 -7.34 -5.55
CA GLU A 94 3.63 -8.16 -4.72
C GLU A 94 4.41 -7.31 -3.72
N ASP A 95 4.88 -6.14 -4.12
CA ASP A 95 5.51 -5.17 -3.21
C ASP A 95 4.55 -4.69 -2.12
N VAL A 96 3.28 -4.45 -2.44
CA VAL A 96 2.25 -4.13 -1.44
C VAL A 96 2.05 -5.29 -0.45
N LYS A 97 2.06 -6.54 -0.91
CA LYS A 97 2.00 -7.70 -0.01
C LYS A 97 3.21 -7.71 0.94
N LYS A 98 4.41 -7.48 0.42
CA LYS A 98 5.64 -7.38 1.23
C LYS A 98 5.56 -6.25 2.26
N PHE A 99 5.05 -5.09 1.88
CA PHE A 99 4.82 -3.95 2.76
C PHE A 99 3.90 -4.33 3.92
N ILE A 100 2.77 -4.97 3.62
CA ILE A 100 1.80 -5.40 4.61
C ILE A 100 2.40 -6.43 5.57
N GLU A 101 3.09 -7.44 5.07
CA GLU A 101 3.71 -8.47 5.91
C GLU A 101 4.78 -7.90 6.86
N ARG A 102 5.51 -6.86 6.43
CA ARG A 102 6.42 -6.14 7.33
C ARG A 102 5.67 -5.39 8.43
N LEU A 103 4.68 -4.59 8.05
CA LEU A 103 3.91 -3.79 9.00
C LEU A 103 3.08 -4.64 9.97
N LYS A 104 2.62 -5.82 9.54
CA LYS A 104 1.93 -6.80 10.40
C LYS A 104 2.77 -7.24 11.60
N LYS A 105 4.10 -7.29 11.46
CA LYS A 105 5.03 -7.67 12.55
C LYS A 105 5.11 -6.62 13.67
N LEU A 106 4.53 -5.45 13.45
CA LEU A 106 4.47 -4.34 14.42
C LEU A 106 3.15 -4.33 15.21
N PHE A 107 2.23 -5.24 14.88
CA PHE A 107 0.99 -5.42 15.64
C PHE A 107 1.25 -6.23 16.90
#